data_AF-A0A1X7C0P5-F1
#
_entry.id   AF-A0A1X7C0P5-F1
#
_cell.length_a   1.000
_cell.length_b   1.000
_cell.length_c   1.000
_cell.angle_alpha   90.00
_cell.angle_beta   90.00
_cell.angle_gamma   90.00
#
_symmetry.space_group_name_H-M   'P 1'
#
loop_
_entity.id
_entity.type
_entity.pdbx_description
1 polymer ?
#
loop_
_entity_poly.entity_id
_entity_poly.type
_entity_poly.pdbx_seq_one_letter_code
_entity_poly.pdbx_strand_id
1 'polypeptide(L)'
;MFNRIFGLVLIGLIVLPGCIGKRNYTQGNVSIGEVGTTRHLEAKLTFSDFSKLAKDVTNKMVDSKRIQWFDANDKPKNLVLCVATPINKTDDENFEMDALQDKIDERLLQREMAIITTSPPFDYIIRPTLYANPPQRGEGGKLQIQYTLQYKLYDDKDRKLGQWSSEMVLNRDPS
;
A
#
# COMPACT_ATOMS: atom_id res chain seq x y z
N MET A 1 44.99 -76.13 49.64
CA MET A 1 43.52 -76.32 49.79
C MET A 1 42.94 -75.03 50.35
N PHE A 2 41.94 -74.46 49.65
CA PHE A 2 40.97 -73.43 50.09
C PHE A 2 41.37 -72.39 51.15
N ASN A 3 41.36 -71.11 50.76
CA ASN A 3 40.46 -70.09 51.34
C ASN A 3 40.71 -68.75 50.62
N ARG A 4 39.68 -68.15 50.01
CA ARG A 4 38.85 -67.05 50.55
C ARG A 4 39.66 -65.77 50.79
N ILE A 5 39.28 -64.54 50.45
CA ILE A 5 38.09 -63.86 49.94
C ILE A 5 38.51 -62.34 49.94
N PHE A 6 37.73 -61.46 49.30
CA PHE A 6 37.63 -60.00 49.56
C PHE A 6 38.70 -59.05 48.99
N GLY A 7 38.22 -58.09 48.18
CA GLY A 7 38.44 -56.68 48.53
C GLY A 7 38.71 -55.72 47.37
N LEU A 8 37.75 -54.79 47.17
CA LEU A 8 37.90 -53.39 46.72
C LEU A 8 38.50 -53.11 45.32
N VAL A 9 37.71 -52.62 44.36
CA VAL A 9 37.30 -51.20 44.11
C VAL A 9 38.48 -50.27 43.81
N LEU A 10 38.61 -49.83 42.55
CA LEU A 10 39.01 -48.47 42.12
C LEU A 10 38.83 -48.35 40.58
N ILE A 11 37.79 -47.65 40.09
CA ILE A 11 37.77 -46.25 39.61
C ILE A 11 38.63 -45.99 38.34
N GLY A 12 37.96 -45.55 37.28
CA GLY A 12 38.53 -44.92 36.08
C GLY A 12 37.85 -45.45 34.82
N LEU A 13 37.30 -44.68 33.89
CA LEU A 13 37.29 -43.24 33.64
C LEU A 13 36.09 -43.01 32.70
N ILE A 14 35.15 -42.13 33.07
CA ILE A 14 33.99 -41.78 32.24
C ILE A 14 34.48 -40.83 31.13
N VAL A 15 34.41 -41.25 29.87
CA VAL A 15 34.61 -40.39 28.70
C VAL A 15 33.25 -40.16 28.05
N LEU A 16 32.61 -39.04 28.40
CA LEU A 16 31.52 -38.50 27.61
C LEU A 16 32.10 -37.42 26.69
N PRO A 17 32.03 -37.57 25.35
CA PRO A 17 32.44 -36.50 24.45
C PRO A 17 31.46 -35.33 24.56
N GLY A 18 31.95 -34.21 25.09
CA GLY A 18 31.26 -32.94 25.07
C GLY A 18 31.18 -32.38 23.64
N CYS A 19 29.98 -32.28 23.09
CA CYS A 19 29.71 -31.33 22.02
C CYS A 19 29.53 -29.94 22.63
N ILE A 20 30.63 -29.18 22.66
CA ILE A 20 30.59 -27.74 22.90
C ILE A 20 29.90 -27.11 21.70
N GLY A 21 28.58 -26.91 21.81
CA GLY A 21 27.82 -26.10 20.89
C GLY A 21 28.34 -24.66 20.95
N LYS A 22 29.19 -24.30 19.98
CA LYS A 22 29.46 -22.89 19.66
C LYS A 22 28.15 -22.26 19.23
N ARG A 23 27.41 -21.68 20.19
CA ARG A 23 26.40 -20.67 19.89
C ARG A 23 27.15 -19.44 19.40
N ASN A 24 27.31 -19.35 18.09
CA ASN A 24 27.55 -18.08 17.43
C ASN A 24 26.33 -17.21 17.69
N TYR A 25 26.30 -16.54 18.84
CA TYR A 25 25.58 -15.29 18.97
C TYR A 25 26.32 -14.31 18.06
N THR A 26 25.94 -14.29 16.79
CA THR A 26 26.10 -13.10 15.98
C THR A 26 25.27 -12.04 16.68
N GLN A 27 25.92 -11.31 17.58
CA GLN A 27 25.44 -10.03 18.06
C GLN A 27 25.22 -9.20 16.80
N GLY A 28 23.97 -9.13 16.37
CA GLY A 28 23.56 -8.31 15.26
C GLY A 28 24.02 -6.91 15.61
N ASN A 29 25.07 -6.47 14.93
CA ASN A 29 25.48 -5.10 14.93
C ASN A 29 24.33 -4.37 14.22
N VAL A 30 23.32 -3.96 14.97
CA VAL A 30 22.33 -3.01 14.48
C VAL A 30 23.10 -1.71 14.40
N SER A 31 23.81 -1.52 13.28
CA SER A 31 24.18 -0.18 12.88
C SER A 31 22.85 0.56 12.74
N ILE A 32 22.55 1.45 13.68
CA ILE A 32 21.79 2.64 13.36
C ILE A 32 22.67 3.33 12.33
N GLY A 33 22.39 3.03 11.06
CA GLY A 33 22.89 3.80 9.95
C GLY A 33 22.51 5.24 10.26
N GLU A 34 23.54 6.06 10.37
CA GLU A 34 23.51 7.50 10.42
C GLU A 34 22.26 8.03 9.71
N VAL A 35 21.55 8.95 10.35
CA VAL A 35 20.46 9.76 9.77
C VAL A 35 21.08 10.66 8.69
N GLY A 36 21.60 10.02 7.64
CA GLY A 36 22.21 10.63 6.50
C GLY A 36 21.06 11.04 5.61
N THR A 37 20.67 12.31 5.74
CA THR A 37 19.95 13.10 4.73
C THR A 37 19.02 12.27 3.87
N THR A 38 17.74 12.20 4.24
CA THR A 38 16.66 11.74 3.37
C THR A 38 16.84 12.41 2.02
N ARG A 39 17.50 11.72 1.07
CA ARG A 39 17.55 12.14 -0.32
C ARG A 39 16.13 11.92 -0.78
N HIS A 40 15.31 12.97 -0.67
CA HIS A 40 13.96 13.01 -1.21
C HIS A 40 14.06 12.48 -2.63
N LEU A 41 13.52 11.28 -2.82
CA LEU A 41 13.74 10.49 -4.01
C LEU A 41 12.67 10.94 -5.00
N GLU A 42 13.01 11.91 -5.84
CA GLU A 42 12.09 12.57 -6.79
C GLU A 42 11.68 11.65 -7.96
N ALA A 43 11.14 10.46 -7.70
CA ALA A 43 10.31 9.79 -8.71
C ALA A 43 8.91 10.40 -8.64
N LYS A 44 8.78 11.63 -9.14
CA LYS A 44 7.53 12.40 -9.07
C LYS A 44 6.52 11.84 -10.08
N LEU A 45 5.28 11.62 -9.64
CA LEU A 45 4.17 11.34 -10.56
C LEU A 45 4.03 12.49 -11.55
N THR A 46 3.96 12.16 -12.84
CA THR A 46 3.64 13.14 -13.88
C THR A 46 2.13 13.30 -14.02
N PHE A 47 1.70 14.36 -14.70
CA PHE A 47 0.30 14.57 -15.06
C PHE A 47 -0.31 13.39 -15.85
N SER A 48 0.50 12.76 -16.72
CA SER A 48 0.09 11.56 -17.46
C SER A 48 -0.20 10.39 -16.52
N ASP A 49 0.60 10.24 -15.46
CA ASP A 49 0.45 9.17 -14.47
C ASP A 49 -0.83 9.35 -13.65
N PHE A 50 -1.16 10.58 -13.25
CA PHE A 50 -2.45 10.89 -12.61
C PHE A 50 -3.62 10.52 -13.50
N SER A 51 -3.56 10.86 -14.78
CA SER A 51 -4.63 10.53 -15.74
C SER A 51 -4.85 9.01 -15.84
N LYS A 52 -3.77 8.23 -15.85
CA LYS A 52 -3.83 6.77 -15.89
C LYS A 52 -4.39 6.20 -14.58
N LEU A 53 -3.88 6.63 -13.42
CA LEU A 53 -4.40 6.20 -12.12
C LEU A 53 -5.89 6.49 -11.97
N ALA A 54 -6.32 7.72 -12.28
CA ALA A 54 -7.71 8.16 -12.22
C ALA A 54 -8.60 7.34 -13.18
N LYS A 55 -8.13 7.12 -14.42
CA LYS A 55 -8.85 6.27 -15.39
C LYS A 55 -9.03 4.85 -14.86
N ASP A 56 -7.97 4.23 -14.39
CA ASP A 56 -8.00 2.81 -13.99
C ASP A 56 -8.89 2.59 -12.76
N VAL A 57 -8.79 3.46 -11.74
CA VAL A 57 -9.65 3.35 -10.56
C VAL A 57 -11.11 3.67 -10.89
N THR A 58 -11.36 4.65 -11.77
CA THR A 58 -12.70 4.99 -12.24
C THR A 58 -13.31 3.80 -12.98
N ASN A 59 -12.60 3.20 -13.93
CA ASN A 59 -13.06 2.02 -14.66
C ASN A 59 -13.42 0.87 -13.70
N LYS A 60 -12.55 0.54 -12.75
CA LYS A 60 -12.82 -0.48 -11.74
C LYS A 60 -14.07 -0.18 -10.91
N MET A 61 -14.33 1.10 -10.62
CA MET A 61 -15.53 1.53 -9.92
C MET A 61 -16.78 1.35 -10.79
N VAL A 62 -16.79 1.90 -12.00
CA VAL A 62 -17.90 1.81 -12.97
C VAL A 62 -18.27 0.36 -13.26
N ASP A 63 -17.26 -0.47 -13.53
CA ASP A 63 -17.44 -1.87 -13.93
C ASP A 63 -17.81 -2.76 -12.73
N SER A 64 -17.88 -2.22 -11.51
CA SER A 64 -18.26 -2.99 -10.34
C SER A 64 -19.76 -3.24 -10.30
N LYS A 65 -20.16 -4.46 -9.90
CA LYS A 65 -21.56 -4.86 -9.76
C LYS A 65 -22.38 -3.90 -8.90
N ARG A 66 -21.76 -3.25 -7.91
CA ARG A 66 -22.42 -2.28 -7.02
C ARG A 66 -22.89 -1.04 -7.78
N ILE A 67 -22.05 -0.53 -8.65
CA ILE A 67 -22.34 0.66 -9.45
C ILE A 67 -23.27 0.29 -10.62
N GLN A 68 -23.02 -0.83 -11.29
CA GLN A 68 -23.94 -1.38 -12.30
C GLN A 68 -25.34 -1.64 -11.73
N TRP A 69 -25.44 -2.05 -10.46
CA TRP A 69 -26.74 -2.19 -9.79
C TRP A 69 -27.43 -0.84 -9.56
N PHE A 70 -26.70 0.25 -9.32
CA PHE A 70 -27.32 1.58 -9.26
C PHE A 70 -27.88 2.01 -10.62
N ASP A 71 -27.17 1.70 -11.70
CA ASP A 71 -27.58 1.98 -13.08
C ASP A 71 -28.79 1.12 -13.52
N ALA A 72 -28.79 -0.17 -13.16
CA ALA A 72 -29.81 -1.14 -13.62
C ALA A 72 -31.17 -1.05 -12.89
N ASN A 73 -31.26 -0.45 -11.70
CA ASN A 73 -32.52 -0.37 -10.93
C ASN A 73 -33.31 0.92 -11.15
N ASP A 74 -33.11 1.59 -12.29
CA ASP A 74 -33.89 2.79 -12.67
C ASP A 74 -33.83 3.89 -11.60
N LYS A 75 -32.75 3.93 -10.80
CA LYS A 75 -32.42 5.13 -10.05
C LYS A 75 -32.21 6.25 -11.06
N PRO A 76 -32.70 7.47 -10.79
CA PRO A 76 -32.72 8.53 -11.78
C PRO A 76 -31.32 8.68 -12.38
N LYS A 77 -31.25 8.80 -13.72
CA LYS A 77 -30.03 9.09 -14.52
C LYS A 77 -29.26 10.36 -14.10
N ASN A 78 -29.67 10.97 -12.98
CA ASN A 78 -29.21 12.20 -12.40
C ASN A 78 -28.65 11.94 -10.99
N LEU A 79 -27.96 10.82 -10.77
CA LEU A 79 -27.22 10.60 -9.53
C LEU A 79 -26.29 11.79 -9.32
N VAL A 80 -26.51 12.55 -8.25
CA VAL A 80 -25.68 13.71 -7.95
C VAL A 80 -24.51 13.22 -7.11
N LEU A 81 -23.34 13.20 -7.75
CA LEU A 81 -22.10 12.71 -7.15
C LEU A 81 -21.26 13.89 -6.72
N CYS A 82 -20.96 13.96 -5.43
CA CYS A 82 -19.96 14.86 -4.92
C CYS A 82 -18.58 14.21 -5.00
N VAL A 83 -17.60 14.89 -5.58
CA VAL A 83 -16.20 14.48 -5.53
C VAL A 83 -15.50 15.37 -4.52
N ALA A 84 -15.11 14.78 -3.38
CA ALA A 84 -14.34 15.51 -2.39
C ALA A 84 -12.92 15.77 -2.90
N THR A 85 -12.31 16.87 -2.45
CA THR A 85 -10.91 17.17 -2.72
C THR A 85 -10.01 15.97 -2.37
N PRO A 86 -9.07 15.58 -3.23
CA PRO A 86 -8.26 14.39 -3.01
C PRO A 86 -7.33 14.60 -1.81
N ILE A 87 -7.25 13.61 -0.92
CA ILE A 87 -6.37 13.68 0.24
C ILE A 87 -4.99 13.13 -0.14
N ASN A 88 -3.95 13.93 0.08
CA ASN A 88 -2.56 13.49 -0.06
C ASN A 88 -2.10 12.78 1.23
N LYS A 89 -1.74 11.49 1.12
CA LYS A 89 -1.12 10.70 2.20
C LYS A 89 0.25 10.17 1.80
N THR A 90 0.90 10.83 0.85
CA THR A 90 2.29 10.58 0.51
C THR A 90 3.22 11.39 1.43
N ASP A 91 4.51 11.15 1.31
CA ASP A 91 5.58 11.93 1.94
C ASP A 91 5.97 13.19 1.15
N ASP A 92 5.48 13.35 -0.09
CA ASP A 92 5.68 14.54 -0.92
C ASP A 92 4.46 15.46 -0.82
N GLU A 93 4.63 16.58 -0.14
CA GLU A 93 3.59 17.61 0.00
C GLU A 93 3.36 18.39 -1.31
N ASN A 94 4.31 18.34 -2.26
CA ASN A 94 4.28 19.12 -3.51
C ASN A 94 3.53 18.42 -4.66
N PHE A 95 2.71 17.41 -4.34
CA PHE A 95 1.81 16.84 -5.33
C PHE A 95 0.72 17.85 -5.70
N GLU A 96 0.56 18.04 -7.01
CA GLU A 96 -0.49 18.88 -7.59
C GLU A 96 -1.85 18.16 -7.47
N MET A 97 -2.43 18.18 -6.27
CA MET A 97 -3.69 17.49 -5.98
C MET A 97 -4.87 18.07 -6.74
N ASP A 98 -4.80 19.35 -7.14
CA ASP A 98 -5.78 19.99 -8.02
C ASP A 98 -5.75 19.36 -9.42
N ALA A 99 -4.55 19.12 -9.97
CA ALA A 99 -4.40 18.43 -11.25
C ALA A 99 -4.91 16.98 -11.19
N LEU A 100 -4.74 16.31 -10.05
CA LEU A 100 -5.36 15.01 -9.81
C LEU A 100 -6.88 15.14 -9.77
N GLN A 101 -7.45 16.10 -9.02
CA GLN A 101 -8.90 16.35 -8.95
C GLN A 101 -9.49 16.57 -10.34
N ASP A 102 -8.88 17.43 -11.17
CA ASP A 102 -9.33 17.69 -12.54
C ASP A 102 -9.38 16.40 -13.37
N LYS A 103 -8.41 15.50 -13.20
CA LYS A 103 -8.41 14.21 -13.90
C LYS A 103 -9.44 13.23 -13.36
N ILE A 104 -9.78 13.30 -12.08
CA ILE A 104 -10.87 12.50 -11.53
C ILE A 104 -12.20 12.97 -12.15
N ASP A 105 -12.44 14.29 -12.13
CA ASP A 105 -13.67 14.88 -12.65
C ASP A 105 -13.82 14.64 -14.16
N GLU A 106 -12.77 14.83 -14.94
CA GLU A 106 -12.76 14.54 -16.38
C GLU A 106 -13.17 13.09 -16.66
N ARG A 107 -12.64 12.12 -15.89
CA ARG A 107 -12.92 10.69 -16.10
C ARG A 107 -14.31 10.30 -15.67
N LEU A 108 -14.84 10.88 -14.59
CA LEU A 108 -16.19 10.64 -14.13
C LEU A 108 -17.22 11.23 -15.10
N LEU A 109 -16.99 12.45 -15.61
CA LEU A 109 -17.85 13.07 -16.62
C LEU A 109 -17.86 12.29 -17.94
N GLN A 110 -16.70 11.80 -18.40
CA GLN A 110 -16.58 10.94 -19.59
C GLN A 110 -17.39 9.64 -19.50
N ARG A 111 -17.72 9.19 -18.29
CA ARG A 111 -18.51 7.97 -18.08
C ARG A 111 -20.02 8.23 -18.05
N GLU A 112 -20.46 9.49 -18.12
CA GLU A 112 -21.88 9.91 -18.13
C GLU A 112 -22.72 9.34 -16.97
N MET A 113 -22.07 8.89 -15.90
CA MET A 113 -22.75 8.17 -14.81
C MET A 113 -23.46 9.08 -13.81
N ALA A 114 -23.04 10.33 -13.71
CA ALA A 114 -23.46 11.21 -12.64
C ALA A 114 -23.28 12.69 -13.01
N ILE A 115 -24.12 13.52 -12.40
CA ILE A 115 -23.90 14.97 -12.35
C ILE A 115 -22.89 15.21 -11.23
N ILE A 116 -21.74 15.78 -11.57
CA ILE A 116 -20.73 16.14 -10.57
C ILE A 116 -21.13 17.46 -9.90
N THR A 117 -21.16 17.48 -8.57
CA THR A 117 -21.31 18.71 -7.77
C THR A 117 -20.18 18.83 -6.77
N THR A 118 -19.88 20.06 -6.34
CA THR A 118 -18.96 20.33 -5.25
C THR A 118 -19.68 20.71 -3.95
N SER A 119 -21.01 20.84 -3.99
CA SER A 119 -21.83 21.26 -2.85
C SER A 119 -23.12 20.44 -2.71
N PRO A 120 -23.64 20.25 -1.48
CA PRO A 120 -24.95 19.66 -1.26
C PRO A 120 -26.09 20.40 -2.00
N PRO A 121 -27.17 19.70 -2.37
CA PRO A 121 -27.44 18.29 -2.08
C PRO A 121 -26.70 17.34 -3.05
N PHE A 122 -26.27 16.19 -2.53
CA PHE A 122 -25.73 15.08 -3.31
C PHE A 122 -26.23 13.76 -2.73
N ASP A 123 -26.39 12.74 -3.59
CA ASP A 123 -26.81 11.40 -3.15
C ASP A 123 -25.63 10.61 -2.59
N TYR A 124 -24.46 10.83 -3.19
CA TYR A 124 -23.25 10.08 -2.91
C TYR A 124 -22.03 11.00 -2.92
N ILE A 125 -21.01 10.62 -2.15
CA ILE A 125 -19.72 11.29 -2.15
C ILE A 125 -18.59 10.29 -2.37
N ILE A 126 -17.72 10.58 -3.34
CA ILE A 126 -16.43 9.90 -3.49
C ILE A 126 -15.38 10.71 -2.74
N ARG A 127 -14.58 10.00 -1.95
CA ARG A 127 -13.41 10.54 -1.26
C ARG A 127 -12.15 9.90 -1.85
N PRO A 128 -11.46 10.58 -2.77
CA PRO A 128 -10.18 10.13 -3.30
C PRO A 128 -9.07 10.26 -2.24
N THR A 129 -8.14 9.32 -2.22
CA THR A 129 -6.94 9.40 -1.39
C THR A 129 -5.76 8.83 -2.15
N LEU A 130 -4.67 9.60 -2.23
CA LEU A 130 -3.40 9.19 -2.83
C LEU A 130 -2.45 8.73 -1.72
N TYR A 131 -1.87 7.55 -1.90
CA TYR A 131 -0.87 6.96 -1.00
C TYR A 131 0.42 6.71 -1.78
N ALA A 132 1.56 6.80 -1.08
CA ALA A 132 2.85 6.36 -1.58
C ALA A 132 3.38 5.29 -0.63
N ASN A 133 3.83 4.17 -1.20
CA ASN A 133 4.56 3.16 -0.44
C ASN A 133 6.03 3.56 -0.38
N PRO A 134 6.73 3.26 0.74
CA PRO A 134 8.16 3.51 0.86
C PRO A 134 8.94 2.90 -0.32
N PRO A 135 10.01 3.56 -0.80
CA PRO A 135 10.83 3.04 -1.89
C PRO A 135 11.31 1.62 -1.58
N GLN A 136 11.02 0.68 -2.47
CA GLN A 136 11.48 -0.70 -2.39
C GLN A 136 12.60 -0.92 -3.39
N ARG A 137 13.54 -1.83 -3.07
CA ARG A 137 14.53 -2.27 -4.04
C ARG A 137 13.88 -3.32 -4.94
N GLY A 138 13.67 -2.95 -6.20
CA GLY A 138 13.17 -3.82 -7.25
C GLY A 138 14.23 -4.75 -7.83
N GLU A 139 13.81 -5.54 -8.81
CA GLU A 139 14.68 -6.46 -9.54
C GLU A 139 15.78 -5.69 -10.29
N GLY A 140 17.02 -6.21 -10.26
CA GLY A 140 18.17 -5.53 -10.86
C GLY A 140 18.70 -4.32 -10.08
N GLY A 141 18.30 -4.14 -8.81
CA GLY A 141 18.82 -3.07 -7.94
C GLY A 141 18.18 -1.70 -8.16
N LYS A 142 17.14 -1.62 -9.01
CA LYS A 142 16.37 -0.41 -9.27
C LYS A 142 15.56 -0.01 -8.04
N LEU A 143 15.38 1.28 -7.81
CA LEU A 143 14.46 1.77 -6.78
C LEU A 143 13.06 1.84 -7.36
N GLN A 144 12.08 1.31 -6.64
CA GLN A 144 10.68 1.26 -7.03
C GLN A 144 9.86 2.06 -6.03
N ILE A 145 9.08 3.02 -6.51
CA ILE A 145 8.09 3.72 -5.71
C ILE A 145 6.71 3.34 -6.24
N GLN A 146 5.83 2.92 -5.33
CA GLN A 146 4.47 2.53 -5.69
C GLN A 146 3.50 3.58 -5.17
N TYR A 147 2.69 4.11 -6.07
CA TYR A 147 1.60 5.02 -5.78
C TYR A 147 0.27 4.31 -5.87
N THR A 148 -0.63 4.58 -4.92
CA THR A 148 -1.98 4.01 -4.90
C THR A 148 -3.01 5.13 -4.84
N LEU A 149 -3.87 5.21 -5.85
CA LEU A 149 -5.06 6.06 -5.82
C LEU A 149 -6.26 5.21 -5.39
N GLN A 150 -6.92 5.62 -4.31
CA GLN A 150 -8.08 4.92 -3.76
C GLN A 150 -9.30 5.81 -3.78
N TYR A 151 -10.42 5.28 -4.28
CA TYR A 151 -11.75 5.89 -4.16
C TYR A 151 -12.54 5.17 -3.09
N LYS A 152 -13.14 5.93 -2.18
CA LYS A 152 -14.16 5.43 -1.25
C LYS A 152 -15.47 6.12 -1.53
N LEU A 153 -16.53 5.34 -1.74
CA LEU A 153 -17.88 5.85 -1.95
C LEU A 153 -18.67 5.79 -0.64
N TYR A 154 -19.33 6.88 -0.32
CA TYR A 154 -20.25 7.00 0.81
C TYR A 154 -21.60 7.52 0.33
N ASP A 155 -22.66 7.26 1.08
CA ASP A 155 -23.94 7.95 0.90
C ASP A 155 -24.01 9.28 1.68
N ASP A 156 -25.13 9.98 1.51
CA ASP A 156 -25.54 11.18 2.24
C ASP A 156 -25.51 11.04 3.78
N LYS A 157 -25.48 9.81 4.31
CA LYS A 157 -25.41 9.46 5.74
C LYS A 157 -24.03 9.00 6.18
N ASP A 158 -22.99 9.23 5.37
CA ASP A 158 -21.61 8.84 5.63
C ASP A 158 -21.40 7.32 5.79
N ARG A 159 -22.33 6.50 5.27
CA ARG A 159 -22.15 5.04 5.27
C ARG A 159 -21.30 4.66 4.08
N LYS A 160 -20.20 3.93 4.33
CA LYS A 160 -19.31 3.43 3.27
C LYS A 160 -20.03 2.39 2.43
N LEU A 161 -20.17 2.66 1.15
CA LEU A 161 -20.81 1.77 0.19
C LEU A 161 -19.80 0.96 -0.61
N GLY A 162 -18.62 1.52 -0.90
CA GLY A 162 -17.64 0.86 -1.74
C GLY A 162 -16.24 1.43 -1.61
N GLN A 163 -15.28 0.67 -2.13
CA GLN A 163 -13.90 1.10 -2.23
C GLN A 163 -13.24 0.44 -3.43
N TRP A 164 -12.47 1.22 -4.18
CA TRP A 164 -11.68 0.76 -5.32
C TRP A 164 -10.31 1.42 -5.27
N SER A 165 -9.29 0.73 -5.80
CA SER A 165 -7.95 1.30 -5.92
C SER A 165 -7.29 0.92 -7.24
N SER A 166 -6.42 1.82 -7.70
CA SER A 166 -5.44 1.51 -8.73
C SER A 166 -4.04 1.85 -8.22
N GLU A 167 -3.07 1.11 -8.72
CA GLU A 167 -1.68 1.18 -8.30
C GLU A 167 -0.80 1.43 -9.51
N MET A 168 0.26 2.20 -9.30
CA MET A 168 1.28 2.46 -10.29
C MET A 168 2.64 2.33 -9.65
N VAL A 169 3.55 1.60 -10.31
CA VAL A 169 4.94 1.47 -9.89
C VAL A 169 5.80 2.30 -10.83
N LEU A 170 6.57 3.22 -10.26
CA LEU A 170 7.61 3.96 -10.95
C LEU A 170 8.96 3.31 -10.64
N ASN A 171 9.70 2.94 -11.69
CA ASN A 171 11.05 2.41 -11.58
C ASN A 171 12.04 3.54 -11.82
N ARG A 172 13.02 3.70 -10.94
CA ARG A 172 14.20 4.54 -11.16
C ARG A 172 15.40 3.66 -11.45
N ASP A 173 16.03 3.91 -12.60
CA ASP A 173 17.35 3.34 -12.88
C ASP A 173 18.39 3.97 -11.95
N PRO A 174 19.26 3.17 -11.32
CA PRO A 174 20.40 3.72 -10.61
C PRO A 174 21.35 4.30 -11.67
N SER A 175 21.28 5.63 -11.86
CA SER A 175 22.27 6.40 -12.62
C SER A 175 23.64 6.28 -11.97
#